data_AF-A0A1X3G0F4-F1
#
_entry.id   AF-A0A1X3G0F4-F1
#
_cell.length_a   1.000
_cell.length_b   1.000
_cell.length_c   1.000
_cell.angle_alpha   90.00
_cell.angle_beta   90.00
_cell.angle_gamma   90.00
#
_symmetry.space_group_name_H-M   'P 1'
#
loop_
_entity.id
_entity.type
_entity.pdbx_description
1 polymer ?
#
loop_
_entity_poly.entity_id
_entity_poly.type
_entity_poly.pdbx_seq_one_letter_code
_entity_poly.pdbx_strand_id
1 'polypeptide(L)'
;MDQCYINCVGKTGDHADAIQAYAGRSGSVVNFNVSNTFIRAYTDTAAKAKYGNGFIGSTCFFWANYMRGSVSFANVIMRGGQRMFTLNTDTGTTHLSFDRVYFIDDPGLSWEFSNNNSYGGTLIIDRWNEVRKATIVNEQIVPGALIPRPGTGQRN
;
A
#
# COMPACT_ATOMS: atom_id res chain seq x y z
N MET A 1 -2.30 7.48 -22.78
CA MET A 1 -3.03 6.71 -21.75
C MET A 1 -2.04 6.60 -20.60
N ASP A 2 -2.11 7.53 -19.65
CA ASP A 2 -1.21 7.56 -18.46
C ASP A 2 -1.99 7.08 -17.24
N GLN A 3 -2.79 6.03 -17.41
CA GLN A 3 -3.65 5.46 -16.36
C GLN A 3 -3.46 3.95 -16.34
N CYS A 4 -3.13 3.40 -15.17
CA CYS A 4 -2.89 1.97 -15.00
C CYS A 4 -3.92 1.36 -14.03
N TYR A 5 -4.41 0.17 -14.35
CA TYR A 5 -5.20 -0.65 -13.43
C TYR A 5 -4.42 -1.95 -13.13
N ILE A 6 -4.09 -2.14 -11.85
CA ILE A 6 -3.40 -3.33 -11.36
C ILE A 6 -4.38 -4.12 -10.48
N ASN A 7 -4.62 -5.38 -10.83
CA ASN A 7 -5.43 -6.30 -10.03
C ASN A 7 -4.57 -7.48 -9.55
N CYS A 8 -4.34 -7.55 -8.25
CA CYS A 8 -3.52 -8.58 -7.63
C CYS A 8 -4.36 -9.46 -6.71
N VAL A 9 -4.29 -10.78 -6.89
CA VAL A 9 -4.86 -11.79 -5.99
C VAL A 9 -3.83 -12.90 -5.81
N GLY A 10 -3.71 -13.45 -4.61
CA GLY A 10 -2.80 -14.56 -4.32
C GLY A 10 -3.48 -15.92 -4.42
N LYS A 11 -2.68 -16.98 -4.49
CA LYS A 11 -3.07 -18.37 -4.22
C LYS A 11 -2.46 -18.84 -2.91
N THR A 12 -3.05 -19.89 -2.33
CA THR A 12 -2.52 -20.50 -1.10
C THR A 12 -1.03 -20.81 -1.24
N GLY A 13 -0.23 -20.26 -0.33
CA GLY A 13 1.24 -20.39 -0.32
C GLY A 13 1.97 -19.17 -0.89
N ASP A 14 1.27 -18.25 -1.55
CA ASP A 14 1.87 -17.04 -2.11
C ASP A 14 2.16 -15.99 -1.04
N HIS A 15 3.23 -15.21 -1.30
CA HIS A 15 3.39 -13.87 -0.76
C HIS A 15 2.96 -12.88 -1.85
N ALA A 16 1.68 -12.49 -1.86
CA ALA A 16 1.08 -11.77 -2.97
C ALA A 16 1.01 -10.25 -2.73
N ASP A 17 1.93 -9.52 -3.36
CA ASP A 17 1.95 -8.06 -3.36
C ASP A 17 1.74 -7.54 -4.80
N ALA A 18 0.84 -6.60 -5.00
CA ALA A 18 0.61 -6.02 -6.33
C ALA A 18 1.87 -5.32 -6.84
N ILE A 19 2.61 -4.68 -5.94
CA ILE A 19 3.95 -4.18 -6.18
C ILE A 19 4.79 -4.42 -4.93
N GLN A 20 5.97 -5.04 -5.11
CA GLN A 20 6.96 -5.22 -4.06
C GLN A 20 8.29 -4.60 -4.47
N ALA A 21 8.84 -3.75 -3.61
CA ALA A 21 10.23 -3.32 -3.72
C ALA A 21 11.09 -4.25 -2.85
N TYR A 22 11.99 -5.02 -3.49
CA TYR A 22 12.84 -6.00 -2.81
C TYR A 22 14.20 -6.11 -3.48
N ALA A 23 15.27 -6.01 -2.69
CA ALA A 23 16.66 -6.12 -3.17
C ALA A 23 17.46 -7.21 -2.43
N GLY A 24 16.77 -8.17 -1.80
CA GLY A 24 17.44 -9.17 -0.98
C GLY A 24 17.97 -8.62 0.35
N ARG A 25 18.74 -9.46 1.06
CA ARG A 25 19.25 -9.15 2.41
C ARG A 25 20.34 -8.08 2.44
N SER A 26 21.01 -7.83 1.32
CA SER A 26 21.96 -6.72 1.19
C SER A 26 21.27 -5.36 1.22
N GLY A 27 19.96 -5.33 0.98
CA GLY A 27 19.22 -4.10 0.79
C GLY A 27 19.62 -3.37 -0.48
N SER A 28 18.91 -2.30 -0.79
CA SER A 28 19.29 -1.34 -1.84
C SER A 28 18.73 0.04 -1.52
N VAL A 29 19.34 1.06 -2.12
CA VAL A 29 18.77 2.41 -2.18
C VAL A 29 17.93 2.47 -3.46
N VAL A 30 16.61 2.61 -3.31
CA VAL A 30 15.68 2.64 -4.45
C VAL A 30 14.86 3.92 -4.41
N ASN A 31 14.62 4.50 -5.58
CA ASN A 31 13.65 5.56 -5.79
C ASN A 31 12.47 4.99 -6.56
N PHE A 32 11.36 4.79 -5.86
CA PHE A 32 10.15 4.19 -6.38
C PHE A 32 9.07 5.26 -6.53
N ASN A 33 8.44 5.32 -7.71
CA ASN A 33 7.43 6.32 -8.02
C ASN A 33 6.26 5.67 -8.78
N VAL A 34 5.04 5.91 -8.32
CA VAL A 34 3.80 5.49 -9.00
C VAL A 34 2.86 6.67 -9.12
N SER A 35 2.28 6.85 -10.30
CA SER A 35 1.28 7.89 -10.52
C SER A 35 0.13 7.43 -11.40
N ASN A 36 -1.05 8.01 -11.17
CA ASN A 36 -2.25 7.77 -11.99
C ASN A 36 -2.64 6.28 -12.08
N THR A 37 -2.61 5.59 -10.94
CA THR A 37 -2.83 4.13 -10.89
C THR A 37 -3.98 3.80 -9.96
N PHE A 38 -4.81 2.84 -10.37
CA PHE A 38 -5.74 2.13 -9.50
C PHE A 38 -5.15 0.76 -9.17
N ILE A 39 -4.94 0.47 -7.89
CA ILE A 39 -4.43 -0.81 -7.40
C ILE A 39 -5.53 -1.52 -6.62
N ARG A 40 -5.88 -2.73 -7.04
CA ARG A 40 -6.84 -3.61 -6.38
C ARG A 40 -6.10 -4.80 -5.77
N ALA A 41 -6.12 -4.90 -4.45
CA ALA A 41 -5.73 -6.08 -3.67
C ALA A 41 -6.96 -6.65 -2.94
N TYR A 42 -6.90 -7.83 -2.33
CA TYR A 42 -8.07 -8.46 -1.69
C TYR A 42 -7.76 -8.90 -0.26
N THR A 43 -8.75 -8.88 0.63
CA THR A 43 -8.71 -9.70 1.85
C THR A 43 -8.90 -11.18 1.49
N ASP A 44 -8.56 -12.12 2.37
CA ASP A 44 -8.80 -13.56 2.11
C ASP A 44 -10.27 -13.83 1.82
N THR A 45 -11.17 -13.23 2.61
CA THR A 45 -12.62 -13.34 2.43
C THR A 45 -13.04 -12.82 1.06
N ALA A 46 -12.56 -11.64 0.65
CA ALA A 46 -12.91 -11.05 -0.65
C ALA A 46 -12.30 -11.84 -1.82
N ALA A 47 -11.09 -12.36 -1.67
CA ALA A 47 -10.42 -13.19 -2.68
C ALA A 47 -11.18 -14.50 -2.88
N LYS A 48 -11.48 -15.21 -1.79
CA LYS A 48 -12.25 -16.47 -1.82
C LYS A 48 -13.65 -16.28 -2.39
N ALA A 49 -14.35 -15.22 -1.98
CA ALA A 49 -15.69 -14.92 -2.47
C ALA A 49 -15.72 -14.65 -3.98
N LYS A 50 -14.67 -14.01 -4.53
CA LYS A 50 -14.60 -13.65 -5.96
C LYS A 50 -14.00 -14.73 -6.85
N TYR A 51 -12.94 -15.40 -6.40
CA TYR A 51 -12.13 -16.30 -7.22
C TYR A 51 -12.23 -17.78 -6.83
N GLY A 52 -12.85 -18.09 -5.68
CA GLY A 52 -13.09 -19.45 -5.20
C GLY A 52 -12.05 -19.97 -4.20
N ASN A 53 -12.18 -21.25 -3.85
CA ASN A 53 -11.27 -21.92 -2.92
C ASN A 53 -9.84 -21.97 -3.47
N GLY A 54 -8.84 -21.79 -2.59
CA GLY A 54 -7.43 -21.80 -2.94
C GLY A 54 -6.86 -20.42 -3.32
N PHE A 55 -7.69 -19.38 -3.35
CA PHE A 55 -7.25 -18.00 -3.46
C PHE A 55 -7.18 -17.33 -2.09
N ILE A 56 -6.17 -16.50 -1.91
CA ILE A 56 -5.89 -15.75 -0.68
C ILE A 56 -5.77 -14.26 -0.98
N GLY A 57 -5.74 -13.47 0.08
CA GLY A 57 -5.57 -12.04 0.02
C GLY A 57 -4.21 -11.62 -0.52
N SER A 58 -4.09 -10.33 -0.75
CA SER A 58 -2.91 -9.68 -1.30
C SER A 58 -2.71 -8.29 -0.69
N THR A 59 -1.59 -7.64 -1.03
CA THR A 59 -1.25 -6.27 -0.61
C THR A 59 -1.23 -5.33 -1.82
N CYS A 60 -1.59 -4.05 -1.67
CA CYS A 60 -1.40 -3.08 -2.77
C CYS A 60 0.08 -2.71 -2.95
N PHE A 61 0.80 -2.44 -1.87
CA PHE A 61 2.23 -2.14 -1.94
C PHE A 61 2.98 -2.66 -0.72
N PHE A 62 4.14 -3.25 -0.97
CA PHE A 62 5.04 -3.74 0.06
C PHE A 62 6.48 -3.26 -0.15
N TRP A 63 6.99 -2.48 0.78
CA TRP A 63 8.41 -2.12 0.87
C TRP A 63 9.11 -3.10 1.80
N ALA A 64 9.91 -3.98 1.22
CA ALA A 64 10.52 -5.09 1.95
C ALA A 64 11.60 -4.63 2.94
N ASN A 65 11.97 -5.54 3.83
CA ASN A 65 13.03 -5.35 4.81
C ASN A 65 14.35 -4.94 4.12
N TYR A 66 15.17 -4.16 4.83
CA TYR A 66 16.48 -3.67 4.38
C TYR A 66 16.46 -2.69 3.18
N MET A 67 15.27 -2.31 2.70
CA MET A 67 15.12 -1.31 1.65
C MET A 67 15.22 0.11 2.24
N ARG A 68 15.92 1.00 1.53
CA ARG A 68 16.07 2.42 1.87
C ARG A 68 15.93 3.29 0.62
N GLY A 69 15.77 4.61 0.77
CA GLY A 69 15.59 5.52 -0.35
C GLY A 69 14.22 6.19 -0.33
N SER A 70 13.53 6.30 -1.46
CA SER A 70 12.28 7.06 -1.58
C SER A 70 11.14 6.24 -2.20
N VAL A 71 9.93 6.51 -1.71
CA VAL A 71 8.68 5.93 -2.15
C VAL A 71 7.68 7.05 -2.36
N SER A 72 7.21 7.24 -3.60
CA SER A 72 6.24 8.27 -3.93
C SER A 72 5.02 7.74 -4.66
N PHE A 73 3.85 8.26 -4.29
CA PHE A 73 2.57 7.96 -4.91
C PHE A 73 1.81 9.25 -5.17
N ALA A 74 1.41 9.46 -6.42
CA ALA A 74 0.71 10.67 -6.85
C ALA A 74 -0.56 10.33 -7.66
N ASN A 75 -1.73 10.78 -7.22
CA ASN A 75 -3.01 10.45 -7.86
C ASN A 75 -3.21 8.92 -7.97
N VAL A 76 -3.20 8.23 -6.84
CA VAL A 76 -3.29 6.76 -6.76
C VAL A 76 -4.45 6.33 -5.89
N ILE A 77 -5.16 5.30 -6.32
CA ILE A 77 -6.20 4.64 -5.54
C ILE A 77 -5.71 3.26 -5.15
N MET A 78 -5.79 2.92 -3.86
CA MET A 78 -5.52 1.60 -3.32
C MET A 78 -6.82 1.04 -2.73
N ARG A 79 -7.24 -0.13 -3.22
CA ARG A 79 -8.49 -0.76 -2.81
C ARG A 79 -8.27 -2.16 -2.25
N GLY A 80 -8.74 -2.35 -1.03
CA GLY A 80 -8.70 -3.60 -0.26
C GLY A 80 -7.29 -4.15 -0.01
N GLY A 81 -7.21 -5.46 0.19
CA GLY A 81 -5.98 -6.14 0.65
C GLY A 81 -6.04 -6.51 2.12
N GLN A 82 -5.22 -7.45 2.58
CA GLN A 82 -5.05 -7.65 4.04
C GLN A 82 -4.32 -6.46 4.68
N ARG A 83 -3.47 -5.80 3.89
CA ARG A 83 -2.81 -4.52 4.16
C ARG A 83 -2.81 -3.76 2.84
N MET A 84 -3.16 -2.48 2.84
CA MET A 84 -3.07 -1.69 1.59
C MET A 84 -1.62 -1.30 1.35
N PHE A 85 -1.04 -0.56 2.30
CA PHE A 85 0.30 -0.03 2.17
C PHE A 85 1.16 -0.46 3.37
N THR A 86 2.21 -1.23 3.09
CA THR A 86 3.13 -1.72 4.13
C THR A 86 4.55 -1.27 3.85
N LEU A 87 5.17 -0.68 4.88
CA LEU A 87 6.59 -0.38 4.91
C LEU A 87 7.30 -1.18 6.00
N ASN A 88 8.41 -1.82 5.64
CA ASN A 88 9.39 -2.31 6.60
C ASN A 88 10.64 -1.41 6.55
N THR A 89 10.57 -0.22 7.17
CA THR A 89 11.71 0.71 7.31
C THR A 89 12.66 0.24 8.40
N ASP A 90 13.20 -0.97 8.24
CA ASP A 90 14.00 -1.64 9.26
C ASP A 90 15.40 -1.07 9.37
N THR A 91 15.99 -0.60 8.27
CA THR A 91 17.35 -0.04 8.23
C THR A 91 17.43 1.22 7.40
N GLY A 92 18.40 2.08 7.73
CA GLY A 92 18.62 3.34 7.02
C GLY A 92 17.41 4.28 7.07
N THR A 93 17.26 5.09 6.02
CA THR A 93 16.18 6.08 5.91
C THR A 93 15.31 5.78 4.70
N THR A 94 14.00 5.78 4.90
CA THR A 94 13.00 5.74 3.84
C THR A 94 12.21 7.04 3.85
N HIS A 95 12.11 7.65 2.68
CA HIS A 95 11.38 8.87 2.39
C HIS A 95 10.03 8.51 1.76
N LEU A 96 8.93 9.04 2.31
CA LEU A 96 7.58 8.80 1.84
C LEU A 96 6.93 10.10 1.37
N SER A 97 6.39 10.09 0.16
CA SER A 97 5.64 11.21 -0.40
C SER A 97 4.31 10.76 -1.00
N PHE A 98 3.21 11.17 -0.39
CA PHE A 98 1.86 10.99 -0.94
C PHE A 98 1.26 12.32 -1.38
N ASP A 99 0.72 12.35 -2.60
CA ASP A 99 -0.09 13.43 -3.15
C ASP A 99 -1.37 12.86 -3.78
N ARG A 100 -2.55 13.20 -3.26
CA ARG A 100 -3.85 12.69 -3.75
C ARG A 100 -3.89 11.16 -3.80
N VAL A 101 -3.73 10.53 -2.63
CA VAL A 101 -3.78 9.07 -2.47
C VAL A 101 -5.07 8.68 -1.76
N TYR A 102 -5.82 7.75 -2.35
CA TYR A 102 -7.13 7.33 -1.85
C TYR A 102 -7.10 5.86 -1.41
N PHE A 103 -7.57 5.59 -0.21
CA PHE A 103 -7.72 4.25 0.34
C PHE A 103 -9.19 3.86 0.40
N ILE A 104 -9.53 2.74 -0.22
CA ILE A 104 -10.90 2.22 -0.31
C ILE A 104 -10.94 0.83 0.33
N ASP A 105 -11.56 0.72 1.50
CA ASP A 105 -11.55 -0.52 2.27
C ASP A 105 -12.43 -1.61 1.62
N ASP A 106 -12.01 -2.87 1.79
CA ASP A 106 -12.97 -3.96 1.78
C ASP A 106 -13.61 -4.08 3.18
N PRO A 107 -14.84 -4.60 3.28
CA PRO A 107 -15.47 -4.86 4.57
C PRO A 107 -14.56 -5.69 5.50
N GLY A 108 -14.37 -5.22 6.73
CA GLY A 108 -13.59 -5.92 7.76
C GLY A 108 -12.09 -5.62 7.78
N LEU A 109 -11.60 -4.67 6.98
CA LEU A 109 -10.25 -4.12 7.11
C LEU A 109 -10.12 -3.17 8.30
N SER A 110 -8.95 -3.17 8.95
CA SER A 110 -8.69 -2.38 10.16
C SER A 110 -7.53 -1.38 10.05
N TRP A 111 -6.82 -1.30 8.91
CA TRP A 111 -5.78 -0.29 8.69
C TRP A 111 -5.45 -0.13 7.19
N GLU A 112 -4.97 1.05 6.82
CA GLU A 112 -4.59 1.39 5.43
C GLU A 112 -3.09 1.44 5.28
N PHE A 113 -2.43 1.89 6.34
CA PHE A 113 -1.00 2.17 6.36
C PHE A 113 -0.36 1.48 7.56
N SER A 114 0.71 0.74 7.29
CA SER A 114 1.54 0.20 8.36
C SER A 114 3.01 0.44 8.08
N ASN A 115 3.73 0.86 9.11
CA ASN A 115 5.19 0.90 9.09
C ASN A 115 5.75 0.04 10.23
N ASN A 116 6.73 -0.78 9.91
CA ASN A 116 7.56 -1.48 10.88
C ASN A 116 9.00 -0.94 10.78
N ASN A 117 9.53 -0.45 11.90
CA ASN A 117 10.89 0.06 12.01
C ASN A 117 11.66 -0.58 13.17
N SER A 118 11.31 -1.82 13.52
CA SER A 118 11.79 -2.50 14.73
C SER A 118 13.32 -2.66 14.82
N TYR A 119 14.05 -2.50 13.71
CA TYR A 119 15.51 -2.59 13.65
C TYR A 119 16.23 -1.23 13.59
N GLY A 120 15.52 -0.14 13.92
CA GLY A 120 16.13 1.19 14.10
C GLY A 120 16.19 2.06 12.84
N GLY A 121 15.56 1.65 11.74
CA GLY A 121 15.39 2.48 10.56
C GLY A 121 14.44 3.66 10.79
N THR A 122 14.54 4.64 9.89
CA THR A 122 13.81 5.91 9.97
C THR A 122 12.85 6.05 8.80
N LEU A 123 11.59 6.40 9.10
CA LEU A 123 10.63 6.87 8.11
C LEU A 123 10.54 8.40 8.18
N ILE A 124 10.85 9.07 7.08
CA ILE A 124 10.62 10.51 6.90
C ILE A 124 9.46 10.67 5.94
N ILE A 125 8.37 11.31 6.38
CA ILE A 125 7.25 11.65 5.50
C ILE A 125 7.51 13.05 4.94
N ASP A 126 7.97 13.15 3.70
CA ASP A 126 8.26 14.44 3.08
C ASP A 126 6.96 15.14 2.65
N ARG A 127 5.97 14.36 2.21
CA ARG A 127 4.67 14.88 1.76
C ARG A 127 3.52 13.98 2.18
N TRP A 128 2.46 14.61 2.67
CA TRP A 128 1.18 13.97 3.02
C TRP A 128 0.03 14.88 2.59
N ASN A 129 -0.17 15.01 1.28
CA ASN A 129 -1.14 15.93 0.70
C ASN A 129 -2.35 15.16 0.16
N GLU A 130 -3.57 15.59 0.53
CA GLU A 130 -4.81 15.01 0.01
C GLU A 130 -4.88 13.47 0.14
N VAL A 131 -4.39 12.92 1.26
CA VAL A 131 -4.47 11.48 1.56
C VAL A 131 -5.79 11.19 2.25
N ARG A 132 -6.62 10.32 1.68
CA ARG A 132 -8.03 10.19 2.07
C ARG A 132 -8.51 8.75 2.12
N LYS A 133 -9.51 8.53 2.95
CA LYS A 133 -10.49 7.45 2.73
C LYS A 133 -11.36 7.80 1.53
N ALA A 134 -11.84 6.79 0.82
CA ALA A 134 -12.83 6.97 -0.24
C ALA A 134 -13.75 5.76 -0.33
N THR A 135 -14.88 5.95 -1.00
CA THR A 135 -15.80 4.87 -1.36
C THR A 135 -16.03 4.88 -2.87
N ILE A 136 -16.63 3.80 -3.39
CA ILE A 136 -17.08 3.73 -4.78
C ILE A 136 -18.61 3.66 -4.74
N VAL A 137 -19.26 4.65 -5.35
CA VAL A 137 -20.72 4.72 -5.47
C VAL A 137 -21.03 4.91 -6.95
N ASN A 138 -21.85 4.02 -7.53
CA ASN A 138 -22.20 4.06 -8.95
C ASN A 138 -20.97 4.20 -9.87
N GLU A 139 -19.95 3.37 -9.62
CA GLU A 139 -18.68 3.35 -10.38
C GLU A 139 -17.82 4.62 -10.27
N GLN A 140 -18.22 5.59 -9.45
CA GLN A 140 -17.47 6.81 -9.21
C GLN A 140 -16.80 6.79 -7.84
N ILE A 141 -15.59 7.34 -7.79
CA ILE A 141 -14.87 7.54 -6.52
C ILE A 141 -15.51 8.71 -5.81
N VAL A 142 -15.93 8.48 -4.57
CA VAL A 142 -16.42 9.51 -3.67
C VAL A 142 -15.37 9.73 -2.60
N PRO A 143 -14.63 10.85 -2.62
CA PRO A 143 -13.66 11.18 -1.58
C PRO A 143 -14.34 11.30 -0.22
N GLY A 144 -13.73 10.66 0.78
CA GLY A 144 -14.14 10.74 2.18
C GLY A 144 -13.20 11.60 3.01
N ALA A 145 -13.10 11.26 4.29
CA ALA A 145 -12.28 11.97 5.26
C ALA A 145 -10.79 11.93 4.90
N LEU A 146 -10.08 13.02 5.24
CA LEU A 146 -8.63 13.04 5.22
C LEU A 146 -8.09 12.07 6.27
N ILE A 147 -7.07 11.29 5.89
CA ILE A 147 -6.29 10.48 6.81
C ILE A 147 -5.20 11.38 7.39
N PRO A 148 -5.09 11.51 8.72
CA PRO A 148 -4.01 12.27 9.33
C PRO A 148 -2.64 11.71 8.95
N ARG A 149 -1.65 12.60 8.85
CA ARG A 149 -0.26 12.18 8.69
C ARG A 149 0.15 11.27 9.86
N PRO A 150 0.69 10.07 9.61
CA PRO A 150 1.13 9.19 10.68
C PRO A 150 2.24 9.83 11.52
N GLY A 151 2.20 9.59 12.83
CA GLY A 151 3.36 9.77 13.69
C GLY A 151 4.46 8.75 13.33
N THR A 152 5.69 9.01 13.77
CA THR A 152 6.79 8.05 13.63
C THR A 152 6.45 6.72 14.34
N GLY A 153 6.46 5.60 13.61
CA GLY A 153 6.27 4.26 14.16
C GLY A 153 4.82 3.83 14.41
N GLN A 154 3.82 4.49 13.81
CA GLN A 154 2.41 4.17 14.02
C GLN A 154 1.74 3.46 12.82
N ARG A 155 0.70 2.67 13.13
CA ARG A 155 -0.27 2.14 12.16
C ARG A 155 -1.43 3.14 12.08
N ASN A 156 -1.86 3.47 10.87
CA ASN A 156 -3.05 4.28 10.59
C ASN A 156 -4.07 3.43 9.83
#